data_AF-A0A9X5SEL4-F1
#
_entry.id   AF-A0A9X5SEL4-F1
#
_cell.length_a   1.000
_cell.length_b   1.000
_cell.length_c   1.000
_cell.angle_alpha   90.00
_cell.angle_beta   90.00
_cell.angle_gamma   90.00
#
_symmetry.space_group_name_H-M   'P 1'
#
loop_
_entity.id
_entity.type
_entity.pdbx_description
1 polymer ?
#
loop_
_entity_poly.entity_id
_entity_poly.type
_entity_poly.pdbx_seq_one_letter_code
_entity_poly.pdbx_strand_id
1 'polypeptide(L)'
;MTLKLLTNKWVLSGLAAILALILAASYQQGYKTAYQKQQAVIDKMEKDKADALRLSAQNYARELEQARADAKQSEAKAHAVGVALAQKQAEVSRLKTENKKEISHVLTQDRQNASGSCIDGFGHHGLQLYNRALGYGN
;
A
#
# COMPACT_ATOMS: atom_id res chain seq x y z
N MET A 1 -12.56 -10.40 89.45
CA MET A 1 -11.57 -9.39 89.86
C MET A 1 -11.04 -8.62 88.64
N THR A 2 -11.90 -8.19 87.72
CA THR A 2 -11.51 -7.61 86.41
C THR A 2 -11.99 -6.17 86.21
N LEU A 3 -12.97 -5.71 87.01
CA LEU A 3 -13.56 -4.37 86.88
C LEU A 3 -12.67 -3.22 87.43
N LYS A 4 -11.70 -3.50 88.32
CA LYS A 4 -10.82 -2.47 88.91
C LYS A 4 -9.67 -2.03 88.00
N LEU A 5 -9.31 -2.82 86.99
CA LEU A 5 -8.27 -2.45 86.01
C LEU A 5 -8.79 -1.42 85.00
N LEU A 6 -10.08 -1.50 84.66
CA LEU A 6 -10.75 -0.61 83.71
C LEU A 6 -11.08 0.79 84.26
N THR A 7 -10.96 1.02 85.58
CA THR A 7 -11.18 2.33 86.20
C THR A 7 -9.89 3.02 86.63
N ASN A 8 -8.72 2.37 86.46
CA ASN A 8 -7.43 2.98 86.73
C ASN A 8 -7.01 3.88 85.56
N LYS A 9 -6.93 5.20 85.82
CA LYS A 9 -6.62 6.23 84.81
C LYS A 9 -5.31 5.95 84.06
N TRP A 10 -4.33 5.34 84.73
CA TRP A 10 -3.05 4.97 84.13
C TRP A 10 -3.15 3.80 83.14
N VAL A 11 -3.99 2.80 83.44
CA VAL A 11 -4.22 1.64 82.57
C VAL A 11 -5.07 2.02 81.36
N LEU A 12 -6.09 2.86 81.56
CA LEU A 12 -6.89 3.42 80.48
C LEU A 12 -6.04 4.31 79.54
N SER A 13 -5.15 5.13 80.09
CA SER A 13 -4.28 5.99 79.29
C SER A 13 -3.27 5.16 78.47
N GLY A 14 -2.72 4.09 79.04
CA GLY A 14 -1.87 3.14 78.31
C GLY A 14 -2.60 2.43 77.17
N LEU A 15 -3.82 1.95 77.41
CA LEU A 15 -4.67 1.32 76.38
C LEU A 15 -5.04 2.30 75.25
N ALA A 16 -5.36 3.55 75.59
CA ALA A 16 -5.64 4.60 74.60
C ALA A 16 -4.41 4.92 73.74
N ALA A 17 -3.21 4.96 74.33
CA ALA A 17 -1.97 5.17 73.60
C ALA A 17 -1.66 4.01 72.63
N ILE A 18 -1.90 2.77 73.05
CA ILE A 18 -1.72 1.59 72.19
C ILE A 18 -2.71 1.63 71.02
N LEU A 19 -3.97 1.97 71.27
CA LEU A 19 -4.97 2.09 70.20
C LEU A 19 -4.60 3.18 69.18
N ALA A 20 -4.11 4.32 69.66
CA ALA A 20 -3.64 5.41 68.80
C ALA A 20 -2.43 4.99 67.95
N LEU A 21 -1.49 4.22 68.51
CA LEU A 21 -0.34 3.69 67.78
C LEU A 21 -0.75 2.69 66.69
N ILE A 22 -1.72 1.81 66.97
CA ILE A 22 -2.23 0.85 65.99
C ILE A 22 -2.94 1.59 64.83
N LEU A 23 -3.75 2.60 65.15
CA LEU A 23 -4.39 3.45 64.15
C LEU A 23 -3.36 4.20 63.29
N ALA A 24 -2.34 4.81 63.90
CA ALA A 24 -1.29 5.51 63.17
C ALA A 24 -0.47 4.58 62.26
N ALA A 25 -0.12 3.38 62.74
CA ALA A 25 0.60 2.37 61.97
C ALA A 25 -0.22 1.88 60.77
N SER A 26 -1.51 1.59 60.99
CA SER A 26 -2.43 1.15 59.92
C SER A 26 -2.64 2.24 58.85
N TYR A 27 -2.69 3.52 59.25
CA TYR A 27 -2.85 4.64 58.33
C TYR A 27 -1.61 4.81 57.44
N GLN A 28 -0.40 4.70 58.00
CA GLN A 28 0.84 4.78 57.21
C GLN A 28 1.01 3.59 56.26
N GLN A 29 0.68 2.37 56.69
CA GLN A 29 0.75 1.19 55.83
C GLN A 29 -0.30 1.21 54.73
N GLY A 30 -1.54 1.61 55.03
CA GLY A 30 -2.63 1.73 54.05
C GLY A 30 -2.30 2.74 52.96
N TYR A 31 -1.77 3.91 53.33
CA TYR A 31 -1.37 4.95 52.38
C TYR A 31 -0.25 4.44 51.46
N LYS A 32 0.84 3.91 52.02
CA LYS A 32 1.98 3.45 51.21
C LYS A 32 1.59 2.35 50.22
N THR A 33 0.69 1.47 50.61
CA THR A 33 0.21 0.35 49.76
C THR A 33 -0.75 0.82 48.66
N ALA A 34 -1.59 1.82 48.93
CA ALA A 34 -2.50 2.38 47.93
C ALA A 34 -1.75 3.13 46.81
N TYR A 35 -0.72 3.90 47.15
CA TYR A 35 0.10 4.62 46.17
C TYR A 35 0.95 3.70 45.30
N GLN A 36 1.53 2.64 45.88
CA GLN A 36 2.30 1.65 45.10
C GLN A 36 1.43 0.88 44.10
N LYS A 37 0.18 0.57 44.47
CA LYS A 37 -0.77 -0.05 43.54
C LYS A 37 -1.17 0.87 42.40
N GLN A 38 -1.30 2.18 42.64
CA GLN A 38 -1.61 3.15 41.59
C GLN A 38 -0.44 3.36 40.62
N GLN A 39 0.80 3.46 41.13
CA GLN A 39 1.99 3.58 40.26
C GLN A 39 2.17 2.36 39.35
N ALA A 40 1.97 1.14 39.88
CA ALA A 40 2.04 -0.08 39.08
C ALA A 40 0.98 -0.14 37.96
N VAL A 41 -0.19 0.48 38.14
CA VAL A 41 -1.22 0.55 37.09
C VAL A 41 -0.85 1.60 36.04
N ILE A 42 -0.30 2.75 36.45
CA ILE A 42 0.16 3.79 35.53
C ILE A 42 1.30 3.27 34.66
N ASP A 43 2.32 2.64 35.25
CA ASP A 43 3.46 2.08 34.53
C ASP A 43 3.03 0.97 33.55
N LYS A 44 2.05 0.15 33.93
CA LYS A 44 1.48 -0.85 33.01
C LYS A 44 0.72 -0.20 31.86
N MET A 45 -0.11 0.81 32.13
CA MET A 45 -0.85 1.51 31.09
C MET A 45 0.08 2.26 30.13
N GLU A 46 1.19 2.81 30.61
CA GLU A 46 2.18 3.49 29.77
C GLU A 46 2.91 2.50 28.84
N LYS A 47 3.30 1.33 29.37
CA LYS A 47 3.88 0.25 28.56
C LYS A 47 2.90 -0.30 27.53
N ASP A 48 1.67 -0.60 27.93
CA ASP A 48 0.65 -1.11 27.01
C ASP A 48 0.34 -0.11 25.88
N LYS A 49 0.30 1.19 26.19
CA LYS A 49 0.15 2.24 25.17
C LYS A 49 1.35 2.30 24.23
N ALA A 50 2.56 2.24 24.75
CA ALA A 50 3.77 2.26 23.95
C ALA A 50 3.85 1.03 23.01
N ASP A 51 3.51 -0.15 23.53
CA ASP A 51 3.49 -1.39 22.75
C ASP A 51 2.37 -1.36 21.70
N ALA A 52 1.17 -0.91 22.06
CA ALA A 52 0.07 -0.74 21.11
C ALA A 52 0.41 0.27 20.00
N LEU A 53 1.09 1.37 20.34
CA LEU A 53 1.52 2.37 19.36
C LEU A 53 2.64 1.85 18.45
N ARG A 54 3.58 1.07 18.99
CA ARG A 54 4.62 0.40 18.18
C ARG A 54 4.03 -0.66 17.26
N LEU A 55 3.04 -1.41 17.73
CA LEU A 55 2.38 -2.45 16.94
C LEU A 55 1.54 -1.82 15.82
N SER A 56 0.79 -0.76 16.12
CA SER A 56 0.01 -0.04 15.12
C SER A 56 0.91 0.65 14.08
N ALA A 57 2.02 1.26 14.48
CA ALA A 57 2.99 1.85 13.57
C ALA A 57 3.65 0.80 12.65
N GLN A 58 4.00 -0.39 13.18
CA GLN A 58 4.53 -1.49 12.38
C GLN A 58 3.50 -2.05 11.39
N ASN A 59 2.25 -2.19 11.81
CA ASN A 59 1.18 -2.67 10.93
C ASN A 59 0.88 -1.64 9.84
N TYR A 60 0.83 -0.36 10.17
CA TYR A 60 0.62 0.72 9.20
C TYR A 60 1.79 0.83 8.20
N ALA A 61 3.03 0.67 8.65
CA ALA A 61 4.19 0.62 7.76
C ALA A 61 4.12 -0.57 6.80
N ARG A 62 3.69 -1.75 7.29
CA ARG A 62 3.53 -2.96 6.48
C ARG A 62 2.43 -2.81 5.42
N GLU A 63 1.29 -2.23 5.79
CA GLU A 63 0.19 -1.94 4.86
C GLU A 63 0.61 -0.93 3.80
N LEU A 64 1.37 0.11 4.18
CA LEU A 64 1.92 1.08 3.23
C LEU A 64 2.93 0.45 2.26
N GLU A 65 3.78 -0.47 2.72
CA GLU A 65 4.71 -1.19 1.86
C GLU A 65 3.99 -2.12 0.88
N GLN A 66 2.96 -2.83 1.32
CA GLN A 66 2.12 -3.67 0.46
C GLN A 66 1.40 -2.82 -0.60
N ALA A 67 0.75 -1.72 -0.20
CA ALA A 67 0.09 -0.82 -1.13
C ALA A 67 1.06 -0.20 -2.15
N ARG A 68 2.29 0.13 -1.73
CA ARG A 68 3.34 0.62 -2.63
C ARG A 68 3.84 -0.47 -3.59
N ALA A 69 3.93 -1.72 -3.15
CA ALA A 69 4.31 -2.83 -4.01
C ALA A 69 3.26 -3.07 -5.11
N ASP A 70 1.98 -3.07 -4.74
CA ASP A 70 0.87 -3.24 -5.68
C ASP A 70 0.77 -2.08 -6.69
N ALA A 71 0.98 -0.84 -6.21
CA ALA A 71 1.03 0.34 -7.06
C ALA A 71 2.21 0.28 -8.05
N LYS A 72 3.42 -0.05 -7.58
CA LYS A 72 4.60 -0.20 -8.45
C LYS A 72 4.42 -1.32 -9.48
N GLN A 73 3.82 -2.44 -9.09
CA GLN A 73 3.56 -3.54 -10.03
C GLN A 73 2.54 -3.13 -11.10
N SER A 74 1.51 -2.38 -10.72
CA SER A 74 0.49 -1.88 -11.64
C SER A 74 1.05 -0.82 -12.59
N GLU A 75 1.88 0.10 -12.09
CA GLU A 75 2.57 1.12 -12.88
C GLU A 75 3.55 0.48 -13.88
N ALA A 76 4.35 -0.49 -13.44
CA ALA A 76 5.27 -1.21 -14.33
C ALA A 76 4.53 -1.96 -15.44
N LYS A 77 3.40 -2.62 -15.12
CA LYS A 77 2.55 -3.28 -16.12
C LYS A 77 1.93 -2.27 -17.08
N ALA A 78 1.39 -1.16 -16.58
CA ALA A 78 0.79 -0.12 -17.41
C ALA A 78 1.82 0.54 -18.34
N HIS A 79 3.04 0.79 -17.84
CA HIS A 79 4.13 1.34 -18.63
C HIS A 79 4.59 0.37 -19.72
N ALA A 80 4.76 -0.92 -19.39
CA ALA A 80 5.14 -1.95 -20.37
C ALA A 80 4.09 -2.11 -21.49
N VAL A 81 2.80 -2.12 -21.13
CA VAL A 81 1.70 -2.18 -22.11
C VAL A 81 1.65 -0.91 -22.94
N GLY A 82 1.83 0.27 -22.33
CA GLY A 82 1.86 1.55 -23.03
C GLY A 82 3.01 1.65 -24.04
N VAL A 83 4.21 1.21 -23.67
CA VAL A 83 5.38 1.16 -24.56
C VAL A 83 5.17 0.17 -25.70
N ALA A 84 4.70 -1.04 -25.41
CA ALA A 84 4.42 -2.04 -26.44
C ALA A 84 3.35 -1.55 -27.43
N LEU A 85 2.29 -0.90 -26.93
CA LEU A 85 1.24 -0.33 -27.77
C LEU A 85 1.77 0.81 -28.64
N ALA A 86 2.57 1.72 -28.07
CA ALA A 86 3.18 2.81 -28.83
C ALA A 86 4.13 2.29 -29.92
N GLN A 87 4.93 1.27 -29.64
CA GLN A 87 5.80 0.62 -30.62
C GLN A 87 4.98 -0.02 -31.75
N LYS A 88 3.91 -0.76 -31.41
CA LYS A 88 3.03 -1.37 -32.41
C LYS A 88 2.30 -0.32 -33.25
N GLN A 89 1.85 0.78 -32.63
CA GLN A 89 1.22 1.89 -33.35
C GLN A 89 2.20 2.57 -34.31
N ALA A 90 3.46 2.76 -33.90
CA ALA A 90 4.51 3.30 -34.76
C ALA A 90 4.82 2.35 -35.94
N GLU A 91 4.89 1.05 -35.68
CA GLU A 91 5.10 0.02 -36.71
C GLU A 91 3.96 0.01 -37.75
N VAL A 92 2.71 0.00 -37.28
CA VAL A 92 1.51 0.08 -38.14
C VAL A 92 1.51 1.38 -38.96
N SER A 93 1.86 2.50 -38.34
CA SER A 93 1.91 3.80 -39.03
C SER A 93 2.98 3.80 -40.12
N ARG A 94 4.17 3.25 -39.82
CA ARG A 94 5.25 3.09 -40.80
C ARG A 94 4.82 2.22 -41.97
N LEU A 95 4.29 1.02 -41.69
CA LEU A 95 3.82 0.10 -42.72
C LEU A 95 2.71 0.71 -43.57
N LYS A 96 1.78 1.46 -42.98
CA LYS A 96 0.74 2.19 -43.71
C LYS A 96 1.34 3.21 -44.67
N THR A 97 2.35 3.96 -44.25
CA THR A 97 3.05 4.94 -45.09
C THR A 97 3.83 4.26 -46.21
N GLU A 98 4.54 3.17 -45.92
CA GLU A 98 5.28 2.38 -46.91
C GLU A 98 4.33 1.77 -47.94
N ASN A 99 3.26 1.10 -47.52
CA ASN A 99 2.24 0.55 -48.40
C ASN A 99 1.60 1.63 -49.28
N LYS A 100 1.28 2.81 -48.72
CA LYS A 100 0.73 3.92 -49.52
C LYS A 100 1.72 4.39 -50.59
N LYS A 101 3.01 4.47 -50.25
CA LYS A 101 4.06 4.85 -51.22
C LYS A 101 4.22 3.79 -52.30
N GLU A 102 4.27 2.52 -51.94
CA GLU A 102 4.41 1.40 -52.89
C GLU A 102 3.22 1.34 -53.85
N ILE A 103 1.99 1.39 -53.33
CA ILE A 103 0.76 1.41 -54.14
C ILE A 103 0.79 2.63 -55.09
N SER A 104 1.09 3.82 -54.58
CA SER A 104 1.14 5.02 -55.41
C SER A 104 2.21 4.94 -56.49
N HIS A 105 3.38 4.36 -56.18
CA HIS A 105 4.48 4.21 -57.12
C HIS A 105 4.10 3.23 -58.24
N VAL A 106 3.59 2.06 -57.87
CA VAL A 106 3.17 1.01 -58.80
C VAL A 106 2.05 1.48 -59.74
N LEU A 107 1.04 2.17 -59.21
CA LEU A 107 -0.02 2.76 -60.05
C LEU A 107 0.49 3.86 -60.97
N THR A 108 1.47 4.65 -60.53
CA THR A 108 2.11 5.67 -61.38
C THR A 108 2.92 5.02 -62.49
N GLN A 109 3.65 3.94 -62.17
CA GLN A 109 4.43 3.17 -63.14
C GLN A 109 3.54 2.52 -64.20
N ASP A 110 2.45 1.89 -63.77
CA ASP A 110 1.44 1.35 -64.70
C ASP A 110 0.87 2.45 -65.59
N ARG A 111 0.52 3.62 -65.03
CA ARG A 111 -0.01 4.76 -65.81
C ARG A 111 0.99 5.33 -66.82
N GLN A 112 2.28 5.37 -66.48
CA GLN A 112 3.34 5.87 -67.37
C GLN A 112 3.66 4.87 -68.49
N ASN A 113 3.63 3.58 -68.18
CA ASN A 113 3.89 2.50 -69.14
C ASN A 113 2.64 2.14 -69.98
N ALA A 114 1.48 2.74 -69.67
CA ALA A 114 0.24 2.52 -70.39
C ALA A 114 0.26 3.20 -71.78
N SER A 115 0.81 2.52 -72.78
CA SER A 115 0.56 2.83 -74.20
C SER A 115 -0.85 2.37 -74.65
N GLY A 116 -1.89 2.67 -73.84
CA GLY A 116 -3.29 2.39 -74.13
C GLY A 116 -3.90 1.08 -73.59
N SER A 117 -3.18 0.25 -72.84
CA SER A 117 -3.69 -1.07 -72.35
C SER A 117 -4.04 -1.15 -70.86
N CYS A 118 -3.88 -0.07 -70.08
CA CYS A 118 -4.24 -0.09 -68.66
C CYS A 118 -5.74 0.18 -68.46
N ILE A 119 -6.43 -0.74 -67.79
CA ILE A 119 -7.84 -0.60 -67.42
C ILE A 119 -7.90 0.09 -66.06
N ASP A 120 -8.49 1.29 -66.02
CA ASP A 120 -8.74 2.08 -64.81
C ASP A 120 -7.49 2.45 -63.98
N GLY A 121 -6.32 2.52 -64.62
CA GLY A 121 -5.05 2.86 -63.97
C GLY A 121 -4.34 1.69 -63.26
N PHE A 122 -4.88 0.48 -63.36
CA PHE A 122 -4.20 -0.76 -62.98
C PHE A 122 -3.60 -1.45 -64.21
N GLY A 123 -2.29 -1.73 -64.14
CA GLY A 123 -1.53 -2.47 -65.13
C GLY A 123 -0.89 -3.72 -64.53
N HIS A 124 0.17 -4.21 -65.16
CA HIS A 124 0.84 -5.45 -64.76
C HIS A 124 1.39 -5.37 -63.33
N HIS A 125 1.99 -4.24 -62.94
CA HIS A 125 2.63 -4.11 -61.64
C HIS A 125 1.60 -3.99 -60.51
N GLY A 126 0.49 -3.28 -60.73
CA GLY A 126 -0.61 -3.14 -59.77
C GLY A 126 -1.31 -4.47 -59.51
N LEU A 127 -1.53 -5.28 -60.55
CA LEU A 127 -2.09 -6.62 -60.41
C LEU A 127 -1.14 -7.56 -59.65
N GLN A 128 0.16 -7.48 -59.91
CA GLN A 128 1.16 -8.26 -59.18
C GLN A 128 1.20 -7.88 -57.69
N LEU A 129 1.16 -6.58 -57.38
CA LEU A 129 1.11 -6.08 -56.02
C LEU A 129 -0.16 -6.57 -55.30
N TYR A 130 -1.32 -6.52 -55.97
CA TYR A 130 -2.59 -6.99 -55.43
C TYR A 130 -2.58 -8.51 -55.18
N ASN A 131 -2.08 -9.29 -56.13
CA ASN A 131 -1.93 -10.74 -55.96
C ASN A 131 -0.98 -11.09 -54.81
N ARG A 132 0.13 -10.37 -54.64
CA ARG A 132 1.03 -10.53 -53.49
C ARG A 132 0.33 -10.19 -52.17
N ALA A 133 -0.45 -9.11 -52.13
CA ALA A 133 -1.20 -8.72 -50.94
C ALA A 133 -2.29 -9.72 -50.55
N LEU A 134 -2.88 -10.43 -51.51
CA LEU A 134 -3.86 -11.50 -51.29
C LEU A 134 -3.24 -12.89 -51.07
N GLY A 135 -1.91 -13.02 -51.13
CA GLY A 135 -1.22 -14.30 -50.97
C GLY A 135 -1.22 -15.21 -52.20
N TYR A 136 -1.62 -14.69 -53.36
CA TYR A 136 -1.54 -15.39 -54.66
C TYR A 136 -0.19 -15.23 -55.36
N GLY A 137 0.66 -14.31 -54.89
CA GLY A 137 1.99 -14.05 -55.43
C GLY A 137 3.07 -14.81 -54.68
N ASN A 138 3.34 -16.05 -55.10
CA ASN A 138 4.65 -16.69 -54.93
C ASN A 138 5.50 -16.44 -56.19
#